data_AF-K2EX38-F1
#
_entry.id   AF-K2EX38-F1
#
_cell.length_a   1.000
_cell.length_b   1.000
_cell.length_c   1.000
_cell.angle_alpha   90.00
_cell.angle_beta   90.00
_cell.angle_gamma   90.00
#
_symmetry.space_group_name_H-M   'P 1'
#
loop_
_entity.id
_entity.type
_entity.pdbx_description
1 polymer ?
#
loop_
_entity_poly.entity_id
_entity_poly.type
_entity_poly.pdbx_seq_one_letter_code
_entity_poly.pdbx_strand_id
1 'polypeptide(L)'
;MLGQYLHKWGIQLIFNWKGAVLAAIIVAFPLMVQPIRLSFQMINRQLEQVAGSLGAAPWRVFCSISLPLALPGILIGSILCFSRSLGEFGATITFVGNIPEETRTIPIAIYSLLQQPDGESMAMRLVILSLILAFSALIANYWIMQKYQRKLEG
;
A
#
# COMPACT_ATOMS: atom_id res chain seq x y z
N MET A 1 -6.91 -19.79 21.15
CA MET A 1 -6.95 -19.22 22.53
C MET A 1 -6.42 -17.78 22.63
N LEU A 2 -5.62 -17.26 21.67
CA LEU A 2 -5.23 -15.83 21.61
C LEU A 2 -6.40 -14.86 21.33
N GLY A 3 -7.41 -15.29 20.57
CA GLY A 3 -8.55 -14.45 20.19
C GLY A 3 -9.40 -13.95 21.37
N GLN A 4 -9.50 -14.69 22.48
CA GLN A 4 -10.26 -14.26 23.66
C GLN A 4 -9.59 -13.10 24.42
N TYR A 5 -8.26 -13.06 24.45
CA TYR A 5 -7.52 -11.97 25.11
C TYR A 5 -7.56 -10.67 24.29
N LEU A 6 -7.49 -10.77 22.96
CA LEU A 6 -7.67 -9.64 22.04
C LEU A 6 -9.11 -9.09 22.04
N HIS A 7 -10.11 -9.95 22.24
CA HIS A 7 -11.51 -9.54 22.35
C HIS A 7 -11.76 -8.66 23.59
N LYS A 8 -11.09 -8.94 24.71
CA LYS A 8 -11.13 -8.10 25.92
C LYS A 8 -10.56 -6.70 25.70
N TRP A 9 -9.71 -6.53 24.69
CA TRP A 9 -9.12 -5.24 24.29
C TRP A 9 -9.89 -4.57 23.13
N GLY A 10 -11.05 -5.13 22.73
CA GLY A 10 -11.90 -4.57 21.67
C GLY A 10 -11.33 -4.74 20.25
N ILE A 11 -10.29 -5.56 20.07
CA ILE A 11 -9.65 -5.78 18.77
C ILE A 11 -10.25 -7.06 18.15
N GLN A 12 -11.32 -6.89 17.38
CA GLN A 12 -11.88 -7.93 16.51
C GLN A 12 -11.30 -7.75 15.11
N LEU A 13 -10.36 -8.64 14.72
CA LEU A 13 -9.74 -8.63 13.39
C LEU A 13 -10.45 -9.55 12.39
N ILE A 14 -11.11 -10.60 12.89
CA ILE A 14 -11.88 -11.52 12.05
C ILE A 14 -13.24 -10.86 11.77
N PHE A 15 -13.71 -10.90 10.52
CA PHE A 15 -14.99 -10.30 10.09
C PHE A 15 -15.07 -8.77 10.22
N ASN A 16 -13.94 -8.07 10.27
CA ASN A 16 -13.88 -6.62 10.40
C ASN A 16 -13.03 -6.00 9.29
N TRP A 17 -13.36 -4.78 8.85
CA TRP A 17 -12.59 -4.02 7.86
C TRP A 17 -11.11 -3.85 8.26
N LYS A 18 -10.81 -3.76 9.56
CA LYS A 18 -9.43 -3.69 10.08
C LYS A 18 -8.62 -4.94 9.72
N GLY A 19 -9.27 -6.11 9.70
CA GLY A 19 -8.63 -7.35 9.25
C GLY A 19 -8.37 -7.37 7.75
N ALA A 20 -9.27 -6.79 6.95
CA ALA A 20 -9.04 -6.60 5.50
C ALA A 20 -7.82 -5.72 5.24
N VAL A 21 -7.68 -4.61 5.97
CA VAL A 21 -6.50 -3.72 5.88
C VAL A 21 -5.23 -4.47 6.25
N LEU A 22 -5.24 -5.26 7.32
CA LEU A 22 -4.09 -6.04 7.76
C LEU A 22 -3.70 -7.11 6.73
N ALA A 23 -4.69 -7.80 6.15
CA ALA A 23 -4.47 -8.76 5.07
C ALA A 23 -3.81 -8.08 3.84
N ALA A 24 -4.32 -6.92 3.43
CA ALA A 24 -3.75 -6.14 2.34
C ALA A 24 -2.30 -5.69 2.63
N ILE A 25 -2.02 -5.23 3.85
CA ILE A 25 -0.66 -4.83 4.27
C ILE A 25 0.29 -6.02 4.13
N ILE A 26 -0.06 -7.19 4.68
CA ILE A 26 0.84 -8.37 4.65
C ILE A 26 1.16 -8.76 3.20
N VAL A 27 0.16 -8.73 2.31
CA VAL A 27 0.31 -9.13 0.91
C VAL A 27 1.09 -8.08 0.09
N ALA A 28 0.90 -6.78 0.36
CA ALA A 28 1.50 -5.69 -0.41
C ALA A 28 2.87 -5.25 0.13
N PHE A 29 3.18 -5.50 1.40
CA PHE A 29 4.39 -5.03 2.06
C PHE A 29 5.70 -5.45 1.37
N PRO A 30 5.88 -6.72 0.93
CA PRO A 30 7.13 -7.12 0.28
C PRO A 30 7.40 -6.35 -1.02
N LEU A 31 6.35 -6.04 -1.78
CA LEU A 31 6.43 -5.27 -3.02
C LEU A 31 6.81 -3.81 -2.76
N MET A 32 6.37 -3.25 -1.62
CA MET A 32 6.74 -1.89 -1.21
C MET A 32 8.21 -1.79 -0.77
N VAL A 33 8.67 -2.78 0.01
CA VAL A 33 10.01 -2.75 0.62
C VAL A 33 11.12 -2.91 -0.41
N GLN A 34 10.91 -3.71 -1.46
CA GLN A 34 11.93 -3.99 -2.47
C GLN A 34 12.50 -2.72 -3.15
N PRO A 35 11.69 -1.84 -3.78
CA PRO A 35 12.21 -0.62 -4.41
C PRO A 35 12.77 0.38 -3.39
N ILE A 36 12.18 0.47 -2.20
CA ILE A 36 12.71 1.32 -1.11
C ILE A 36 14.13 0.89 -0.75
N ARG A 37 14.33 -0.41 -0.51
CA ARG A 37 15.64 -0.97 -0.17
C ARG A 37 16.66 -0.73 -1.29
N LEU A 38 16.26 -0.92 -2.54
CA LEU A 38 17.13 -0.67 -3.69
C LEU A 38 17.56 0.81 -3.76
N SER A 39 16.64 1.75 -3.55
CA SER A 39 16.99 3.16 -3.53
C SER A 39 17.96 3.51 -2.41
N PHE A 40 17.80 2.97 -1.19
CA PHE A 40 18.79 3.16 -0.13
C PHE A 40 20.15 2.54 -0.45
N GLN A 41 20.19 1.41 -1.15
CA GLN A 41 21.46 0.77 -1.56
C GLN A 41 22.23 1.56 -2.61
N MET A 42 21.53 2.38 -3.41
CA MET A 42 22.15 3.22 -4.44
C MET A 42 22.73 4.54 -3.90
N ILE A 43 22.46 4.88 -2.63
CA ILE A 43 22.95 6.12 -2.02
C ILE A 43 24.47 6.03 -1.80
N ASN A 44 25.21 7.05 -2.25
CA ASN A 44 26.64 7.14 -1.98
C ASN A 44 26.88 7.43 -0.50
N ARG A 45 27.40 6.43 0.22
CA ARG A 45 27.78 6.52 1.65
C ARG A 45 28.75 7.66 1.97
N GLN A 46 29.53 8.14 1.01
CA GLN A 46 30.43 9.27 1.22
C GLN A 46 29.67 10.54 1.62
N LEU A 47 28.46 10.77 1.09
CA LEU A 47 27.64 11.93 1.47
C LEU A 47 27.28 11.90 2.96
N GLU A 48 26.92 10.73 3.46
CA GLU A 48 26.58 10.52 4.88
C GLU A 48 27.82 10.69 5.78
N GLN A 49 28.97 10.18 5.33
CA GLN A 49 30.25 10.30 6.06
C GLN A 49 30.73 11.74 6.17
N VAL A 50 30.62 12.52 5.08
CA VAL A 50 31.00 13.95 5.08
C VAL A 50 30.07 14.76 6.00
N ALA A 51 28.77 14.51 5.97
CA ALA A 51 27.86 15.17 6.89
C ALA A 51 28.15 14.81 8.36
N GLY A 52 28.47 13.54 8.63
CA GLY A 52 28.89 13.08 9.95
C GLY A 52 30.19 13.71 10.44
N SER A 53 31.19 13.89 9.57
CA SER A 53 32.46 14.54 9.93
C SER A 53 32.31 16.05 10.20
N LEU A 54 31.31 16.69 9.61
CA LEU A 54 30.90 18.07 9.92
C LEU A 54 30.08 18.20 11.21
N GLY A 55 29.90 17.11 11.97
CA GLY A 55 29.21 17.11 13.25
C GLY A 55 27.69 16.91 13.17
N ALA A 56 27.16 16.51 12.00
CA ALA A 56 25.73 16.19 11.90
C ALA A 56 25.41 14.89 12.65
N ALA A 57 24.38 14.94 13.50
CA ALA A 57 23.86 13.75 14.17
C ALA A 57 23.27 12.75 13.14
N PRO A 58 23.32 11.43 13.39
CA PRO A 58 22.84 10.40 12.44
C PRO A 58 21.39 10.60 11.99
N TRP A 59 20.50 11.04 12.88
CA TRP A 59 19.11 11.36 12.52
C TRP A 59 19.02 12.54 11.53
N ARG A 60 19.86 13.57 11.70
CA ARG A 60 19.90 14.69 10.74
C ARG A 60 20.38 14.21 9.38
N VAL A 61 21.47 13.44 9.33
CA VAL A 61 22.01 12.84 8.09
C VAL A 61 20.94 12.02 7.37
N PHE A 62 20.23 11.16 8.11
CA PHE A 62 19.13 10.38 7.55
C PHE A 62 18.03 11.26 6.96
N CYS A 63 17.52 12.24 7.71
CA CYS A 63 16.42 13.10 7.24
C CYS A 63 16.82 14.07 6.14
N SER A 64 18.07 14.54 6.09
CA SER A 64 18.52 15.56 5.13
C SER A 64 19.19 15.00 3.88
N ILE A 65 19.73 13.77 3.94
CA ILE A 65 20.46 13.15 2.82
C ILE A 65 19.80 11.84 2.42
N SER A 66 19.77 10.86 3.31
CA SER A 66 19.37 9.49 2.95
C SER A 66 17.89 9.42 2.52
N LEU A 67 17.01 10.07 3.28
CA LEU A 67 15.56 10.05 3.05
C LEU A 67 15.17 10.77 1.75
N PRO A 68 15.64 12.01 1.46
CA PRO A 68 15.38 12.66 0.18
C PRO A 68 15.89 11.86 -1.03
N LEU A 69 17.10 11.29 -0.93
CA LEU A 69 17.67 10.47 -2.00
C LEU A 69 16.93 9.15 -2.20
N ALA A 70 16.31 8.61 -1.15
CA ALA A 70 15.49 7.40 -1.23
C ALA A 70 14.05 7.65 -1.71
N LEU A 71 13.61 8.91 -1.85
CA LEU A 71 12.23 9.25 -2.24
C LEU A 71 11.76 8.59 -3.54
N PRO A 72 12.57 8.48 -4.62
CA PRO A 72 12.14 7.78 -5.83
C PRO A 72 11.74 6.32 -5.56
N GLY A 73 12.48 5.62 -4.70
CA GLY A 73 12.15 4.25 -4.30
C GLY A 73 10.91 4.17 -3.43
N ILE A 74 10.71 5.13 -2.54
CA ILE A 74 9.49 5.26 -1.73
C ILE A 74 8.27 5.48 -2.62
N LEU A 75 8.39 6.32 -3.64
CA LEU A 75 7.32 6.56 -4.62
C LEU A 75 6.97 5.27 -5.38
N ILE A 76 7.97 4.61 -5.97
CA ILE A 76 7.76 3.36 -6.71
C ILE A 76 7.14 2.30 -5.79
N GLY A 77 7.67 2.14 -4.57
CA GLY A 77 7.14 1.21 -3.57
C GLY A 77 5.69 1.51 -3.20
N SER A 78 5.34 2.79 -3.03
CA SER A 78 3.97 3.21 -2.70
C SER A 78 3.00 2.91 -3.84
N ILE A 79 3.40 3.15 -5.10
CA ILE A 79 2.60 2.83 -6.29
C ILE A 79 2.36 1.33 -6.40
N LEU A 80 3.41 0.52 -6.24
CA LEU A 80 3.31 -0.95 -6.27
C LEU A 80 2.43 -1.48 -5.14
N CYS A 81 2.60 -0.95 -3.92
CA CYS A 81 1.79 -1.31 -2.75
C CYS A 81 0.30 -1.03 -2.98
N PHE A 82 -0.01 0.18 -3.48
CA PHE A 82 -1.37 0.58 -3.79
C PHE A 82 -1.99 -0.30 -4.88
N SER A 83 -1.27 -0.50 -5.99
CA SER A 83 -1.69 -1.36 -7.09
C SER A 83 -1.99 -2.79 -6.60
N ARG A 84 -1.11 -3.36 -5.77
CA ARG A 84 -1.30 -4.70 -5.21
C ARG A 84 -2.53 -4.79 -4.30
N SER A 85 -2.73 -3.76 -3.47
CA SER A 85 -3.81 -3.71 -2.48
C SER A 85 -5.19 -3.55 -3.13
N LEU A 86 -5.29 -2.80 -4.23
CA LEU A 86 -6.54 -2.66 -4.99
C LEU A 86 -7.05 -3.99 -5.55
N GLY A 87 -6.13 -4.85 -6.00
CA GLY A 87 -6.43 -6.20 -6.49
C GLY A 87 -6.41 -7.28 -5.40
N GLU A 88 -6.41 -6.90 -4.11
CA GLU A 88 -6.44 -7.88 -3.03
C GLU A 88 -7.85 -8.49 -2.94
N PHE A 89 -7.89 -9.82 -2.87
CA PHE A 89 -9.10 -10.62 -2.88
C PHE A 89 -8.93 -11.84 -1.96
N GLY A 90 -7.91 -12.66 -2.24
CA GLY A 90 -7.76 -13.97 -1.64
C GLY A 90 -7.51 -13.95 -0.13
N ALA A 91 -6.66 -13.03 0.34
CA ALA A 91 -6.39 -12.90 1.77
C ALA A 91 -7.59 -12.30 2.51
N THR A 92 -8.25 -11.26 1.96
CA THR A 92 -9.45 -10.68 2.58
C THR A 92 -10.61 -11.67 2.65
N ILE A 93 -10.96 -12.36 1.56
CA ILE A 93 -12.10 -13.28 1.57
C ILE A 93 -11.86 -14.48 2.50
N THR A 94 -10.62 -14.98 2.59
CA THR A 94 -10.28 -16.12 3.45
C THR A 94 -10.21 -15.70 4.93
N PHE A 95 -9.72 -14.50 5.22
CA PHE A 95 -9.46 -14.06 6.60
C PHE A 95 -10.65 -13.35 7.26
N VAL A 96 -11.37 -12.51 6.51
CA VAL A 96 -12.50 -11.71 7.04
C VAL A 96 -13.82 -11.96 6.33
N GLY A 97 -13.85 -12.79 5.29
CA GLY A 97 -15.08 -13.15 4.60
C GLY A 97 -15.67 -12.02 3.75
N ASN A 98 -16.89 -12.26 3.25
CA ASN A 98 -17.65 -11.34 2.42
C ASN A 98 -18.89 -10.83 3.17
N ILE A 99 -18.71 -9.78 3.97
CA ILE A 99 -19.78 -9.14 4.73
C ILE A 99 -20.14 -7.84 4.01
N PRO A 100 -21.39 -7.70 3.51
CA PRO A 100 -21.87 -6.44 2.94
C PRO A 100 -21.64 -5.27 3.91
N GLU A 101 -21.30 -4.09 3.39
CA GLU A 101 -21.02 -2.87 4.16
C GLU A 101 -19.80 -2.89 5.09
N GLU A 102 -19.21 -4.05 5.38
CA GLU A 102 -18.09 -4.16 6.33
C GLU A 102 -16.77 -4.60 5.68
N THR A 103 -16.76 -5.72 4.96
CA THR A 103 -15.53 -6.32 4.40
C THR A 103 -15.59 -6.54 2.89
N ARG A 104 -16.72 -6.22 2.25
CA ARG A 104 -16.92 -6.38 0.83
C ARG A 104 -16.13 -5.34 0.03
N THR A 105 -15.00 -5.78 -0.51
CA THR A 105 -14.19 -4.99 -1.47
C THR A 105 -14.72 -5.15 -2.89
N ILE A 106 -14.28 -4.26 -3.80
CA ILE A 106 -14.66 -4.33 -5.22
C ILE A 106 -14.33 -5.71 -5.86
N PRO A 107 -13.14 -6.29 -5.65
CA PRO A 107 -12.84 -7.65 -6.15
C PRO A 107 -13.79 -8.72 -5.60
N ILE A 108 -14.14 -8.65 -4.31
CA ILE A 108 -15.09 -9.59 -3.68
C ILE A 108 -16.50 -9.41 -4.26
N ALA A 109 -16.92 -8.18 -4.53
CA ALA A 109 -18.21 -7.89 -5.15
C ALA A 109 -18.28 -8.44 -6.59
N ILE A 110 -17.24 -8.25 -7.39
CA ILE A 110 -17.13 -8.83 -8.75
C ILE A 110 -17.23 -10.35 -8.68
N TYR A 111 -16.46 -10.99 -7.80
CA TYR A 111 -16.49 -12.44 -7.61
C TYR A 111 -17.87 -12.96 -7.16
N SER A 112 -18.57 -12.20 -6.30
CA SER A 112 -19.92 -12.56 -5.83
C SER A 112 -20.98 -12.43 -6.92
N LEU A 113 -20.85 -11.47 -7.82
CA LEU A 113 -21.76 -11.26 -8.95
C LEU A 113 -21.57 -12.33 -10.03
N LEU A 114 -20.33 -12.75 -10.29
CA LEU A 114 -20.05 -13.82 -11.24
C LEU A 114 -20.64 -15.18 -10.83
N GLN A 115 -20.99 -15.36 -9.57
CA GLN A 115 -21.66 -16.57 -9.07
C GLN A 115 -23.19 -16.50 -9.14
N GLN A 116 -23.76 -15.33 -9.44
CA GLN A 116 -25.20 -15.15 -9.55
C GLN A 116 -25.67 -15.34 -10.99
N PRO A 117 -26.86 -15.93 -11.22
CA PRO A 117 -27.50 -15.90 -12.52
C PRO A 117 -27.65 -14.45 -13.03
N ASP A 118 -27.31 -14.20 -14.29
CA ASP A 118 -27.35 -12.89 -14.94
C ASP A 118 -26.45 -11.79 -14.33
N GLY A 119 -25.51 -12.15 -13.43
CA GLY A 119 -24.63 -11.20 -12.76
C GLY A 119 -23.49 -10.63 -13.62
N GLU A 120 -23.23 -11.18 -14.80
CA GLU A 120 -22.09 -10.82 -15.67
C GLU A 120 -22.11 -9.35 -16.09
N SER A 121 -23.28 -8.81 -16.45
CA SER A 121 -23.42 -7.41 -16.87
C SER A 121 -23.04 -6.45 -15.74
N MET A 122 -23.46 -6.75 -14.50
CA MET A 122 -23.12 -5.95 -13.32
C MET A 122 -21.65 -6.10 -12.95
N ALA A 123 -21.11 -7.32 -13.01
CA ALA A 123 -19.69 -7.59 -12.78
C ALA A 123 -18.81 -6.79 -13.75
N MET A 124 -19.16 -6.77 -15.04
CA MET A 124 -18.41 -6.02 -16.06
C MET A 124 -18.39 -4.51 -15.78
N ARG A 125 -19.53 -3.93 -15.34
CA ARG A 125 -19.59 -2.52 -14.94
C ARG A 125 -18.63 -2.23 -13.78
N LEU A 126 -18.60 -3.10 -12.77
CA LEU A 126 -17.68 -2.95 -11.63
C LEU A 126 -16.21 -3.10 -12.05
N VAL A 127 -15.90 -4.01 -12.97
CA VAL A 127 -14.54 -4.16 -13.51
C VAL A 127 -14.09 -2.87 -14.19
N ILE A 128 -14.91 -2.31 -15.08
CA ILE A 128 -14.60 -1.05 -15.78
C ILE A 128 -14.41 0.09 -14.77
N LEU A 129 -15.31 0.23 -13.79
CA LEU A 129 -15.19 1.23 -12.73
C LEU A 129 -13.92 1.04 -11.90
N SER A 130 -13.55 -0.20 -11.56
CA SER A 130 -12.34 -0.51 -10.82
C SER A 130 -11.08 -0.14 -11.61
N LEU A 131 -11.08 -0.35 -12.93
CA LEU A 131 -9.95 0.00 -13.79
C LEU A 131 -9.80 1.52 -13.83
N ILE A 132 -10.88 2.26 -14.08
CA ILE A 132 -10.87 3.73 -14.08
C ILE A 132 -10.37 4.27 -12.74
N LEU A 133 -10.87 3.73 -11.63
CA LEU A 133 -10.48 4.14 -10.28
C LEU A 133 -9.01 3.79 -9.98
N ALA A 134 -8.54 2.62 -10.40
CA ALA A 134 -7.15 2.21 -10.26
C ALA A 134 -6.21 3.13 -11.06
N PHE A 135 -6.48 3.34 -12.35
CA PHE A 135 -5.65 4.18 -13.21
C PHE A 135 -5.64 5.63 -12.73
N SER A 136 -6.80 6.20 -12.38
CA SER A 136 -6.88 7.57 -11.86
C SER A 136 -6.11 7.73 -10.55
N ALA A 137 -6.22 6.79 -9.62
CA ALA A 137 -5.47 6.84 -8.37
C ALA A 137 -3.95 6.64 -8.57
N LEU A 138 -3.54 5.77 -9.51
CA LEU A 138 -2.12 5.60 -9.87
C LEU A 138 -1.54 6.88 -10.50
N ILE A 139 -2.28 7.51 -11.41
CA ILE A 139 -1.89 8.79 -12.01
C ILE A 139 -1.82 9.85 -10.91
N ALA A 140 -2.84 9.99 -10.06
CA ALA A 140 -2.83 10.96 -8.98
C ALA A 140 -1.63 10.77 -8.04
N ASN A 141 -1.34 9.52 -7.64
CA ASN A 141 -0.19 9.19 -6.79
C ASN A 141 1.13 9.60 -7.46
N TYR A 142 1.31 9.24 -8.74
CA TYR A 142 2.48 9.64 -9.51
C TYR A 142 2.66 11.17 -9.57
N TRP A 143 1.59 11.91 -9.87
CA TRP A 143 1.64 13.37 -10.00
C TRP A 143 1.91 14.07 -8.66
N ILE A 144 1.27 13.64 -7.58
CA ILE A 144 1.44 14.22 -6.24
C ILE A 144 2.90 14.08 -5.79
N MET A 145 3.46 12.89 -5.94
CA MET A 145 4.82 12.63 -5.48
C MET A 145 5.88 13.23 -6.41
N GLN A 146 5.63 13.30 -7.73
CA GLN A 146 6.53 14.00 -8.65
C GLN A 146 6.59 15.50 -8.34
N LYS A 147 5.44 16.12 -8.01
CA LYS A 147 5.40 17.52 -7.57
C LYS A 147 6.15 17.72 -6.25
N TYR A 148 6.09 16.75 -5.35
CA TYR A 148 6.85 16.78 -4.10
C TYR A 148 8.37 16.69 -4.33
N GLN A 149 8.82 15.83 -5.25
CA GLN A 149 10.23 15.73 -5.64
C GLN A 149 10.76 17.02 -6.28
N ARG A 150 10.02 17.59 -7.24
CA ARG A 150 10.42 18.86 -7.88
C ARG A 150 10.55 20.02 -6.89
N LYS A 151 9.79 20.00 -5.79
CA LYS A 151 9.86 21.01 -4.73
C LYS A 151 11.07 20.80 -3.79
N LEU A 152 11.67 19.62 -3.79
CA LEU A 152 12.88 19.32 -3.00
C LEU A 152 14.15 19.59 -3.80
N GLU A 153 14.08 19.59 -5.13
CA GLU A 153 15.19 19.88 -6.04
C GLU A 153 15.36 21.37 -6.36
N GLY A 154 14.37 22.22 -6.05
CA GLY A 154 14.40 23.68 -6.28
C GLY A 154 14.37 24.47 -4.98
#